data_AF-A0A4R3NQ50-F1
#
_entry.id   AF-A0A4R3NQ50-F1
#
_cell.length_a   1.000
_cell.length_b   1.000
_cell.length_c   1.000
_cell.angle_alpha   90.00
_cell.angle_beta   90.00
_cell.angle_gamma   90.00
#
_symmetry.space_group_name_H-M   'P 1'
#
loop_
_entity.id
_entity.type
_entity.pdbx_description
1 polymer ?
#
loop_
_entity_poly.entity_id
_entity_poly.type
_entity_poly.pdbx_seq_one_letter_code
_entity_poly.pdbx_strand_id
1 'polypeptide(L)'
;MMKYYKDKNNAVFAYDDEQLSQVARLSELEVAIQEKESLLVDAGNNLKLAMQELNEDKAQLDTAIANSVTDDEDTANESLIEIKKKTLIFDDKAAKFEELHAEFENIKSEYQPLKDEYDAILPAFFDIRENLKVIKKMSSKEMDAHLNPLISKEQHIADAEIQKQLCAEDAEKNITILERKVRLNMATDDDKNNLTAWEIYSINVADIDTSLAPSIEWPEKPQ
;
A
#
# COMPACT_ATOMS: atom_id res chain seq x y z
N MET A 1 3.42 9.32 -4.50
CA MET A 1 2.19 10.17 -4.44
C MET A 1 1.09 9.35 -3.78
N MET A 2 0.21 9.93 -2.97
CA MET A 2 -0.88 9.15 -2.33
C MET A 2 -1.94 8.74 -3.36
N LYS A 3 -2.35 7.48 -3.32
CA LYS A 3 -3.50 6.96 -4.08
C LYS A 3 -4.64 6.73 -3.09
N TYR A 4 -5.79 7.33 -3.39
CA TYR A 4 -6.96 7.27 -2.53
C TYR A 4 -7.97 6.25 -3.01
N TYR A 5 -8.61 5.59 -2.07
CA TYR A 5 -9.58 4.54 -2.25
C TYR A 5 -10.76 4.78 -1.31
N LYS A 6 -11.93 4.25 -1.66
CA LYS A 6 -13.10 4.30 -0.79
C LYS A 6 -13.82 2.96 -0.71
N ASP A 7 -14.37 2.65 0.45
CA ASP A 7 -15.22 1.48 0.64
C ASP A 7 -16.69 1.77 0.26
N LYS A 8 -17.55 0.77 0.47
CA LYS A 8 -19.01 0.88 0.25
C LYS A 8 -19.71 1.88 1.19
N ASN A 9 -19.07 2.26 2.30
CA ASN A 9 -19.57 3.21 3.29
C ASN A 9 -19.00 4.62 3.09
N ASN A 10 -18.27 4.87 1.99
CA ASN A 10 -17.52 6.10 1.72
C ASN A 10 -16.38 6.41 2.71
N ALA A 11 -15.90 5.43 3.48
CA ALA A 11 -14.67 5.58 4.25
C ALA A 11 -13.47 5.66 3.29
N VAL A 12 -12.60 6.64 3.49
CA VAL A 12 -11.46 6.92 2.60
C VAL A 12 -10.17 6.32 3.17
N PHE A 13 -9.42 5.65 2.30
CA PHE A 13 -8.12 5.05 2.58
C PHE A 13 -7.10 5.64 1.61
N ALA A 14 -5.87 5.88 2.08
CA ALA A 14 -4.79 6.39 1.26
C ALA A 14 -3.56 5.50 1.42
N TYR A 15 -2.97 5.12 0.29
CA TYR A 15 -1.74 4.35 0.24
C TYR A 15 -0.75 5.04 -0.69
N ASP A 16 0.52 5.07 -0.31
CA ASP A 16 1.58 5.54 -1.19
C ASP A 16 2.00 4.46 -2.21
N ASP A 17 2.90 4.83 -3.12
CA ASP A 17 3.39 3.93 -4.17
C ASP A 17 4.23 2.78 -3.62
N GLU A 18 4.95 2.99 -2.52
CA GLU A 18 5.79 1.97 -1.88
C GLU A 18 4.93 0.89 -1.25
N GLN A 19 3.90 1.27 -0.49
CA GLN A 19 2.96 0.36 0.14
C GLN A 19 2.23 -0.51 -0.89
N LEU A 20 1.80 0.07 -1.99
CA LEU A 20 1.13 -0.67 -3.07
C LEU A 20 2.10 -1.59 -3.82
N SER A 21 3.36 -1.20 -3.95
CA SER A 21 4.40 -2.05 -4.55
C SER A 21 4.72 -3.24 -3.66
N GLN A 22 4.79 -3.05 -2.33
CA GLN A 22 4.98 -4.13 -1.37
C GLN A 22 3.81 -5.13 -1.39
N VAL A 23 2.57 -4.65 -1.54
CA VAL A 23 1.41 -5.55 -1.68
C VAL A 23 1.43 -6.34 -2.98
N ALA A 24 1.87 -5.72 -4.08
CA ALA A 24 2.07 -6.43 -5.34
C ALA A 24 3.17 -7.50 -5.18
N ARG A 25 4.31 -7.13 -4.59
CA ARG A 25 5.43 -8.04 -4.33
C ARG A 25 5.05 -9.21 -3.44
N LEU A 26 4.24 -8.97 -2.40
CA LEU A 26 3.67 -10.02 -1.55
C LEU A 26 2.94 -11.08 -2.39
N SER A 27 2.10 -10.65 -3.33
CA SER A 27 1.32 -11.56 -4.18
C SER A 27 2.21 -12.34 -5.16
N GLU A 28 3.25 -11.69 -5.70
CA GLU A 28 4.25 -12.35 -6.57
C GLU A 28 5.05 -13.41 -5.80
N LEU A 29 5.46 -13.09 -4.57
CA LEU A 29 6.20 -14.02 -3.70
C LEU A 29 5.35 -15.24 -3.35
N GLU A 30 4.07 -15.07 -3.02
CA GLU A 30 3.18 -16.22 -2.73
C GLU A 30 3.13 -17.21 -3.89
N VAL A 31 3.00 -16.71 -5.13
CA VAL A 31 2.99 -17.55 -6.33
C VAL A 31 4.34 -18.23 -6.53
N ALA A 32 5.43 -17.46 -6.46
CA ALA A 32 6.78 -18.00 -6.67
C ALA A 32 7.17 -19.03 -5.60
N ILE A 33 6.82 -18.79 -4.34
CA ILE A 33 7.03 -19.72 -3.22
C ILE A 33 6.22 -20.99 -3.46
N GLN A 34 4.93 -20.88 -3.81
CA GLN A 34 4.10 -22.07 -4.03
C GLN A 34 4.65 -22.96 -5.15
N GLU A 35 5.10 -22.36 -6.26
CA GLU A 35 5.70 -23.09 -7.38
C GLU A 35 7.01 -23.78 -6.95
N LYS A 36 7.91 -23.04 -6.30
CA LYS A 36 9.22 -23.55 -5.87
C LYS A 36 9.13 -24.56 -4.72
N GLU A 37 8.19 -24.40 -3.80
CA GLU A 37 7.93 -25.32 -2.71
C GLU A 37 7.52 -26.69 -3.24
N SER A 38 6.63 -26.73 -4.24
CA SER A 38 6.26 -27.98 -4.91
C SER A 38 7.48 -28.69 -5.48
N LEU A 39 8.34 -27.97 -6.22
CA LEU A 39 9.56 -28.54 -6.80
C LEU A 39 10.55 -29.02 -5.73
N LEU A 40 10.68 -28.28 -4.62
CA LEU A 40 11.55 -28.64 -3.51
C LEU A 40 11.07 -29.91 -2.81
N VAL A 41 9.76 -30.05 -2.62
CA VAL A 41 9.14 -31.27 -2.05
C VAL A 41 9.40 -32.47 -2.97
N ASP A 42 9.19 -32.32 -4.29
CA ASP A 42 9.42 -33.39 -5.25
C ASP A 42 10.90 -33.81 -5.30
N ALA A 43 11.82 -32.84 -5.37
CA ALA A 43 13.25 -33.10 -5.34
C ALA A 43 13.68 -33.78 -4.03
N GLY A 44 13.13 -33.33 -2.88
CA GLY A 44 13.40 -33.94 -1.59
C GLY A 44 12.90 -35.38 -1.48
N ASN A 45 11.72 -35.68 -2.06
CA ASN A 45 11.19 -37.04 -2.13
C ASN A 45 12.06 -37.94 -3.02
N ASN A 46 12.47 -37.45 -4.19
CA ASN A 46 13.36 -38.19 -5.10
C ASN A 46 14.72 -38.47 -4.47
N LEU A 47 15.33 -37.48 -3.81
CA LEU A 47 16.59 -37.61 -3.09
C LEU A 47 16.48 -38.65 -1.97
N LYS A 48 15.39 -38.61 -1.21
CA LYS A 48 15.12 -39.59 -0.15
C LYS A 48 14.99 -41.01 -0.70
N LEU A 49 14.29 -41.18 -1.82
CA LEU A 49 14.14 -42.48 -2.49
C LEU A 49 15.50 -43.01 -2.96
N ALA A 50 16.30 -42.18 -3.63
CA ALA A 50 17.64 -42.55 -4.08
C ALA A 50 18.56 -42.94 -2.91
N MET A 51 18.47 -42.24 -1.79
CA MET A 51 19.21 -42.59 -0.57
C MET A 51 18.80 -43.96 -0.02
N GLN A 52 17.51 -44.30 -0.06
CA GLN A 52 17.01 -45.60 0.37
C GLN A 52 17.54 -46.72 -0.54
N GLU A 53 17.41 -46.56 -1.85
CA GLU A 53 17.90 -47.52 -2.83
C GLU A 53 19.42 -47.73 -2.75
N LEU A 54 20.18 -46.66 -2.50
CA LEU A 54 21.63 -46.71 -2.32
C LEU A 54 22.01 -47.49 -1.06
N ASN A 55 21.29 -47.27 0.05
CA ASN A 55 21.52 -47.99 1.30
C ASN A 55 21.16 -49.47 1.19
N GLU A 56 20.10 -49.81 0.45
CA GLU A 56 19.73 -51.21 0.17
C GLU A 56 20.81 -51.92 -0.63
N ASP A 57 21.31 -51.31 -1.71
CA ASP A 57 22.37 -51.90 -2.53
C ASP A 57 23.69 -52.03 -1.77
N LYS A 58 24.00 -51.05 -0.91
CA LYS A 58 25.15 -51.14 0.00
C LYS A 58 25.05 -52.37 0.89
N ALA A 59 23.89 -52.59 1.52
CA ALA A 59 23.68 -53.74 2.39
C ALA A 59 23.79 -55.07 1.61
N GLN A 60 23.31 -55.11 0.37
CA GLN A 60 23.48 -56.28 -0.50
C GLN A 60 24.95 -56.52 -0.89
N LEU A 61 25.70 -55.46 -1.18
CA LEU A 61 27.13 -55.54 -1.49
C LEU A 61 27.93 -56.02 -0.27
N ASP A 62 27.67 -55.45 0.91
CA ASP A 62 28.30 -55.86 2.18
C ASP A 62 28.02 -57.34 2.48
N THR A 63 26.80 -57.80 2.21
CA THR A 63 26.41 -59.22 2.36
C THR A 63 27.16 -60.13 1.37
N ALA A 64 27.28 -59.72 0.10
CA ALA A 64 28.01 -60.48 -0.91
C ALA A 64 29.51 -60.58 -0.56
N ILE A 65 30.10 -59.50 -0.06
CA ILE A 65 31.48 -59.48 0.43
C ILE A 65 31.65 -60.44 1.61
N ALA A 66 30.75 -60.40 2.60
CA ALA A 66 30.80 -61.28 3.78
C ALA A 66 30.71 -62.77 3.42
N ASN A 67 29.91 -63.12 2.41
CA ASN A 67 29.71 -64.50 1.96
C ASN A 67 30.82 -65.03 1.04
N SER A 68 31.75 -64.19 0.58
CA SER A 68 32.78 -64.58 -0.40
C SER A 68 33.95 -65.41 0.16
N VAL A 69 34.00 -65.64 1.47
CA VAL A 69 35.11 -66.37 2.12
C VAL A 69 34.98 -67.87 1.89
N THR A 70 35.84 -68.43 1.04
CA THR A 70 35.89 -69.87 0.70
C THR A 70 37.31 -70.28 0.32
N ASP A 71 37.67 -71.54 0.58
CA ASP A 71 38.94 -72.14 0.14
C ASP A 71 38.86 -72.71 -1.29
N ASP A 72 37.67 -72.73 -1.90
CA ASP A 72 37.44 -73.20 -3.27
C ASP A 72 37.63 -72.08 -4.31
N GLU A 73 38.63 -72.24 -5.19
CA GLU A 73 39.06 -71.20 -6.14
C GLU A 73 37.97 -70.83 -7.17
N ASP A 74 37.20 -71.82 -7.64
CA ASP A 74 36.11 -71.58 -8.60
C ASP A 74 34.97 -70.77 -7.95
N THR A 75 34.56 -71.15 -6.74
CA THR A 75 33.54 -70.42 -5.95
C THR A 75 34.01 -69.00 -5.59
N ALA A 76 35.30 -68.84 -5.28
CA ALA A 76 35.89 -67.52 -5.01
C ALA A 76 35.84 -66.61 -6.25
N ASN A 77 36.15 -67.16 -7.43
CA ASN A 77 36.08 -66.43 -8.71
C ASN A 77 34.65 -66.01 -9.06
N GLU A 78 33.65 -66.88 -8.84
CA GLU A 78 32.24 -66.54 -9.04
C GLU A 78 31.77 -65.42 -8.10
N SER A 79 32.15 -65.50 -6.82
CA SER A 79 31.85 -64.46 -5.81
C SER A 79 32.46 -63.11 -6.19
N LEU A 80 33.69 -63.10 -6.71
CA LEU A 80 34.35 -61.87 -7.17
C LEU A 80 33.62 -61.23 -8.36
N ILE A 81 33.07 -62.02 -9.28
CA ILE A 81 32.27 -61.51 -10.40
C ILE A 81 30.97 -60.89 -9.88
N GLU A 82 30.31 -61.50 -8.91
CA GLU A 82 29.09 -60.96 -8.29
C GLU A 82 29.37 -59.64 -7.56
N ILE A 83 30.41 -59.59 -6.74
CA ILE A 83 30.83 -58.37 -6.03
C ILE A 83 31.09 -57.24 -7.03
N LYS A 84 31.88 -57.49 -8.09
CA LYS A 84 32.16 -56.47 -9.12
C LYS A 84 30.88 -55.92 -9.76
N LYS A 85 29.90 -56.78 -10.06
CA LYS A 85 28.61 -56.34 -10.60
C LYS A 85 27.85 -55.45 -9.61
N LYS A 86 27.77 -55.86 -8.34
CA LYS A 86 27.09 -55.10 -7.29
C LYS A 86 27.79 -53.77 -6.99
N THR A 87 29.13 -53.74 -7.00
CA THR A 87 29.91 -52.51 -6.87
C THR A 87 29.59 -51.53 -7.99
N LEU A 88 29.52 -51.99 -9.24
CA LEU A 88 29.19 -51.11 -10.36
C LEU A 88 27.77 -50.52 -10.25
N ILE A 89 26.80 -51.33 -9.82
CA ILE A 89 25.43 -50.85 -9.55
C ILE A 89 25.41 -49.83 -8.41
N PHE A 90 26.15 -50.10 -7.33
CA PHE A 90 26.25 -49.17 -6.19
C PHE A 90 26.87 -47.84 -6.62
N ASP A 91 27.94 -47.87 -7.40
CA ASP A 91 28.61 -46.68 -7.92
C ASP A 91 27.67 -45.86 -8.82
N ASP A 92 26.89 -46.52 -9.70
CA ASP A 92 25.89 -45.86 -10.54
C ASP A 92 24.79 -45.18 -9.71
N LYS A 93 24.28 -45.85 -8.67
CA LYS A 93 23.28 -45.26 -7.76
C LYS A 93 23.86 -44.14 -6.92
N ALA A 94 25.13 -44.24 -6.49
CA ALA A 94 25.81 -43.18 -5.76
C ALA A 94 25.93 -41.93 -6.64
N ALA A 95 26.32 -42.09 -7.90
CA ALA A 95 26.34 -41.00 -8.86
C ALA A 95 24.96 -40.36 -9.05
N LYS A 96 23.89 -41.17 -9.13
CA LYS A 96 22.52 -40.66 -9.24
C LYS A 96 22.07 -39.90 -7.99
N PHE A 97 22.43 -40.39 -6.81
CA PHE A 97 22.15 -39.72 -5.55
C PHE A 97 22.82 -38.33 -5.49
N GLU A 98 24.10 -38.24 -5.89
CA GLU A 98 24.82 -36.95 -5.93
C GLU A 98 24.18 -35.97 -6.93
N GLU A 99 23.72 -36.45 -8.09
CA GLU A 99 22.99 -35.63 -9.06
C GLU A 99 21.69 -35.05 -8.46
N LEU A 100 20.87 -35.90 -7.82
CA LEU A 100 19.63 -35.48 -7.18
C LEU A 100 19.87 -34.56 -5.98
N HIS A 101 20.96 -34.78 -5.23
CA HIS A 101 21.36 -33.92 -4.13
C HIS A 101 21.73 -32.52 -4.65
N ALA A 102 22.49 -32.44 -5.73
CA ALA A 102 22.83 -31.17 -6.37
C ALA A 102 21.58 -30.45 -6.90
N GLU A 103 20.64 -31.17 -7.51
CA GLU A 103 19.35 -30.61 -7.95
C GLU A 103 18.55 -30.04 -6.77
N PHE A 104 18.41 -30.81 -5.69
CA PHE A 104 17.71 -30.38 -4.48
C PHE A 104 18.34 -29.10 -3.88
N GLU A 105 19.66 -29.07 -3.72
CA GLU A 105 20.34 -27.89 -3.17
C GLU A 105 20.24 -26.68 -4.11
N ASN A 106 20.24 -26.87 -5.43
CA ASN A 106 19.98 -25.78 -6.37
C ASN A 106 18.57 -25.20 -6.19
N ILE A 107 17.53 -26.04 -6.18
CA ILE A 107 16.14 -25.59 -5.99
C ILE A 107 15.99 -24.89 -4.64
N LYS A 108 16.58 -25.45 -3.59
CA LYS A 108 16.56 -24.88 -2.24
C LYS A 108 17.22 -23.50 -2.20
N SER A 109 18.33 -23.32 -2.91
CA SER A 109 19.03 -22.03 -3.00
C SER A 109 18.20 -20.94 -3.68
N GLU A 110 17.31 -21.32 -4.59
CA GLU A 110 16.36 -20.40 -5.24
C GLU A 110 15.12 -20.16 -4.38
N TYR A 111 14.65 -21.18 -3.65
CA TYR A 111 13.48 -21.10 -2.76
C TYR A 111 13.74 -20.22 -1.53
N GLN A 112 14.88 -20.41 -0.87
CA GLN A 112 15.13 -19.81 0.44
C GLN A 112 15.07 -18.27 0.44
N PRO A 113 15.68 -17.55 -0.52
CA PRO A 113 15.60 -16.09 -0.56
C PRO A 113 14.16 -15.57 -0.75
N LEU A 114 13.33 -16.28 -1.53
CA LEU A 114 11.92 -15.92 -1.71
C LEU A 114 11.16 -16.06 -0.40
N LYS A 115 11.41 -17.17 0.31
CA LYS A 115 10.79 -17.45 1.60
C LYS A 115 11.23 -16.43 2.66
N ASP A 116 12.51 -16.12 2.71
CA ASP A 116 13.07 -15.12 3.63
C ASP A 116 12.51 -13.72 3.36
N GLU A 117 12.39 -13.33 2.08
CA GLU A 117 11.77 -12.06 1.69
C GLU A 117 10.31 -12.01 2.12
N TYR A 118 9.55 -13.07 1.88
CA TYR A 118 8.14 -13.17 2.30
C TYR A 118 7.99 -13.09 3.82
N ASP A 119 8.82 -13.80 4.57
CA ASP A 119 8.77 -13.81 6.05
C ASP A 119 9.19 -12.46 6.65
N ALA A 120 9.94 -11.64 5.91
CA ALA A 120 10.29 -10.28 6.30
C ALA A 120 9.18 -9.25 6.01
N ILE A 121 8.13 -9.60 5.27
CA ILE A 121 7.03 -8.67 4.97
C ILE A 121 6.23 -8.36 6.23
N LEU A 122 6.04 -7.07 6.50
CA LEU A 122 5.28 -6.61 7.66
C LEU A 122 3.80 -7.06 7.57
N PRO A 123 3.20 -7.52 8.68
CA PRO A 123 1.79 -7.94 8.71
C PRO A 123 0.80 -6.92 8.16
N ALA A 124 1.11 -5.62 8.31
CA ALA A 124 0.27 -4.53 7.80
C ALA A 124 0.03 -4.61 6.28
N PHE A 125 0.96 -5.16 5.49
CA PHE A 125 0.76 -5.29 4.03
C PHE A 125 -0.29 -6.35 3.68
N PHE A 126 -0.49 -7.36 4.52
CA PHE A 126 -1.57 -8.32 4.36
C PHE A 126 -2.93 -7.65 4.56
N ASP A 127 -3.05 -6.80 5.59
CA ASP A 127 -4.26 -6.02 5.84
C ASP A 127 -4.57 -5.07 4.66
N ILE A 128 -3.54 -4.38 4.13
CA ILE A 128 -3.70 -3.53 2.94
C ILE A 128 -4.17 -4.35 1.74
N ARG A 129 -3.58 -5.54 1.50
CA ARG A 129 -4.00 -6.45 0.43
C ARG A 129 -5.47 -6.83 0.55
N GLU A 130 -5.92 -7.22 1.75
CA GLU A 130 -7.32 -7.59 1.98
C GLU A 130 -8.26 -6.40 1.81
N ASN A 131 -7.88 -5.22 2.30
CA ASN A 131 -8.64 -3.99 2.11
C ASN A 131 -8.80 -3.65 0.62
N LEU A 132 -7.72 -3.78 -0.17
CA LEU A 132 -7.73 -3.50 -1.61
C LEU A 132 -8.73 -4.36 -2.41
N LYS A 133 -9.16 -5.51 -1.89
CA LYS A 133 -10.19 -6.36 -2.51
C LYS A 133 -11.61 -5.76 -2.42
N VAL A 134 -11.85 -4.93 -1.41
CA VAL A 134 -13.21 -4.42 -1.08
C VAL A 134 -13.37 -2.90 -1.26
N ILE A 135 -12.27 -2.18 -1.51
CA ILE A 135 -12.27 -0.74 -1.76
C ILE A 135 -12.04 -0.43 -3.24
N LYS A 136 -12.61 0.69 -3.71
CA LYS A 136 -12.45 1.17 -5.08
C LYS A 136 -11.55 2.40 -5.12
N LYS A 137 -10.65 2.45 -6.09
CA LYS A 137 -9.82 3.64 -6.34
C LYS A 137 -10.70 4.86 -6.64
N MET A 138 -10.44 5.96 -5.95
CA MET A 138 -11.12 7.23 -6.16
C MET A 138 -10.66 7.91 -7.45
N SER A 139 -11.57 8.58 -8.13
CA SER A 139 -11.28 9.47 -9.26
C SER A 139 -10.65 10.79 -8.79
N SER A 140 -10.02 11.54 -9.69
CA SER A 140 -9.47 12.88 -9.37
C SER A 140 -10.53 13.78 -8.73
N LYS A 141 -11.73 13.83 -9.31
CA LYS A 141 -12.84 14.65 -8.78
C LYS A 141 -13.25 14.23 -7.37
N GLU A 142 -13.28 12.94 -7.08
CA GLU A 142 -13.61 12.45 -5.73
C GLU A 142 -12.49 12.74 -4.73
N MET A 143 -11.22 12.66 -5.16
CA MET A 143 -10.08 13.05 -4.32
C MET A 143 -10.12 14.55 -4.03
N ASP A 144 -10.32 15.38 -5.05
CA ASP A 144 -10.40 16.83 -4.92
C ASP A 144 -11.55 17.22 -3.99
N ALA A 145 -12.73 16.60 -4.12
CA ALA A 145 -13.86 16.86 -3.22
C ALA A 145 -13.61 16.42 -1.76
N HIS A 146 -12.78 15.40 -1.54
CA HIS A 146 -12.43 14.94 -0.19
C HIS A 146 -11.35 15.83 0.45
N LEU A 147 -10.32 16.19 -0.31
CA LEU A 147 -9.19 17.01 0.16
C LEU A 147 -9.56 18.50 0.23
N ASN A 148 -10.50 18.93 -0.60
CA ASN A 148 -11.02 20.29 -0.65
C ASN A 148 -12.56 20.24 -0.69
N PRO A 149 -13.21 20.00 0.47
CA PRO A 149 -14.66 19.97 0.53
C PRO A 149 -15.21 21.29 0.03
N LEU A 150 -16.15 21.22 -0.90
CA LEU A 150 -16.88 22.40 -1.39
C LEU A 150 -17.46 23.13 -0.17
N ILE A 151 -17.05 24.38 0.00
CA ILE A 151 -17.67 25.29 0.97
C ILE A 151 -19.17 25.28 0.67
N SER A 152 -19.98 24.90 1.66
CA SER A 152 -21.43 24.76 1.46
C SER A 152 -22.05 26.13 1.15
N LYS A 153 -23.20 26.12 0.49
CA LYS A 153 -23.94 27.37 0.24
C LYS A 153 -24.26 28.08 1.57
N GLU A 154 -24.60 27.31 2.60
CA GLU A 154 -24.85 27.79 3.95
C GLU A 154 -23.61 28.48 4.54
N GLN A 155 -22.42 27.93 4.31
CA GLN A 155 -21.17 28.54 4.78
C GLN A 155 -20.87 29.83 4.02
N HIS A 156 -21.08 29.86 2.70
CA HIS A 156 -20.96 31.10 1.93
C HIS A 156 -21.92 32.19 2.39
N ILE A 157 -23.17 31.82 2.74
CA ILE A 157 -24.15 32.75 3.30
C ILE A 157 -23.70 33.24 4.68
N ALA A 158 -23.20 32.35 5.54
CA ALA A 158 -22.71 32.71 6.87
C ALA A 158 -21.52 33.68 6.79
N ASP A 159 -20.56 33.42 5.90
CA ASP A 159 -19.41 34.30 5.68
C ASP A 159 -19.85 35.67 5.13
N ALA A 160 -20.82 35.69 4.21
CA ALA A 160 -21.40 36.93 3.68
C ALA A 160 -22.15 37.73 4.77
N GLU A 161 -22.84 37.06 5.68
CA GLU A 161 -23.52 37.71 6.82
C GLU A 161 -22.54 38.35 7.79
N ILE A 162 -21.42 37.67 8.08
CA ILE A 162 -20.32 38.22 8.88
C ILE A 162 -19.74 39.47 8.20
N GLN A 163 -19.49 39.40 6.89
CA GLN A 163 -18.98 40.56 6.13
C GLN A 163 -19.97 41.73 6.13
N LYS A 164 -21.28 41.46 5.98
CA LYS A 164 -22.35 42.46 6.06
C LYS A 164 -22.35 43.16 7.42
N GLN A 165 -22.23 42.41 8.49
CA GLN A 165 -22.18 42.94 9.84
C GLN A 165 -20.94 43.83 10.06
N LEU A 166 -19.76 43.40 9.58
CA LEU A 166 -18.53 44.20 9.68
C LEU A 166 -18.63 45.52 8.90
N CYS A 167 -19.20 45.49 7.69
CA CYS A 167 -19.44 46.69 6.89
C CYS A 167 -20.44 47.64 7.57
N ALA A 168 -21.51 47.10 8.16
CA ALA A 168 -22.51 47.89 8.89
C ALA A 168 -21.91 48.55 10.14
N GLU A 169 -21.10 47.82 10.91
CA GLU A 169 -20.41 48.36 12.09
C GLU A 169 -19.41 49.46 11.73
N ASP A 170 -18.70 49.31 10.62
CA ASP A 170 -17.76 50.32 10.14
C ASP A 170 -18.48 51.60 9.66
N ALA A 171 -19.61 51.44 8.96
CA ALA A 171 -20.46 52.56 8.57
C ALA A 171 -21.00 53.31 9.80
N GLU A 172 -21.55 52.59 10.78
CA GLU A 172 -22.11 53.18 12.00
C GLU A 172 -21.06 53.96 12.81
N LYS A 173 -19.83 53.44 12.90
CA LYS A 173 -18.72 54.14 13.56
C LYS A 173 -18.42 55.48 12.90
N ASN A 174 -18.39 55.54 11.56
CA ASN A 174 -18.12 56.77 10.83
C ASN A 174 -19.29 57.76 10.91
N ILE A 175 -20.53 57.28 10.72
CA ILE A 175 -21.76 58.08 10.85
C ILE A 175 -21.82 58.74 12.23
N THR A 176 -21.68 57.95 13.31
CA THR A 176 -21.72 58.47 14.69
C THR A 176 -20.74 59.61 14.94
N ILE A 177 -19.53 59.55 14.37
CA ILE A 177 -18.51 60.60 14.51
C ILE A 177 -18.91 61.85 13.73
N LEU A 178 -19.36 61.69 12.48
CA LEU A 178 -19.72 62.78 11.59
C LEU A 178 -20.99 63.50 12.06
N GLU A 179 -22.03 62.78 12.46
CA GLU A 179 -23.24 63.34 13.08
C GLU A 179 -22.89 64.16 14.33
N ARG A 180 -21.96 63.66 15.15
CA ARG A 180 -21.49 64.39 16.33
C ARG A 180 -20.81 65.70 15.95
N LYS A 181 -19.96 65.72 14.92
CA LYS A 181 -19.36 66.96 14.41
C LYS A 181 -20.43 67.94 13.92
N VAL A 182 -21.44 67.46 13.20
CA VAL A 182 -22.56 68.29 12.70
C VAL A 182 -23.33 68.89 13.88
N ARG A 183 -23.74 68.07 14.86
CA ARG A 183 -24.49 68.50 16.05
C ARG A 183 -23.73 69.53 16.89
N LEU A 184 -22.40 69.42 16.96
CA LEU A 184 -21.53 70.36 17.68
C LEU A 184 -21.17 71.61 16.85
N ASN A 185 -21.71 71.75 15.63
CA ASN A 185 -21.35 72.81 14.67
C ASN A 185 -19.84 72.85 14.35
N MET A 186 -19.18 71.68 14.37
CA MET A 186 -17.76 71.51 14.06
C MET A 186 -17.51 70.90 12.67
N ALA A 187 -18.56 70.46 11.98
CA ALA A 187 -18.46 69.82 10.67
C ALA A 187 -18.12 70.83 9.56
N THR A 188 -17.16 70.47 8.71
CA THR A 188 -16.95 71.13 7.41
C THR A 188 -18.04 70.70 6.42
N ASP A 189 -18.08 71.33 5.24
CA ASP A 189 -18.98 70.86 4.19
C ASP A 189 -18.56 69.49 3.63
N ASP A 190 -17.25 69.18 3.62
CA ASP A 190 -16.75 67.85 3.30
C ASP A 190 -17.21 66.79 4.33
N ASP A 191 -17.21 67.11 5.63
CA ASP A 191 -17.72 66.21 6.67
C ASP A 191 -19.21 65.89 6.46
N LYS A 192 -20.01 66.87 6.00
CA LYS A 192 -21.44 66.67 5.72
C LYS A 192 -21.67 65.84 4.45
N ASN A 193 -20.87 66.06 3.41
CA ASN A 193 -20.90 65.24 2.20
C ASN A 193 -20.51 63.79 2.52
N ASN A 194 -19.47 63.60 3.33
CA ASN A 194 -19.06 62.28 3.80
C ASN A 194 -20.11 61.63 4.68
N LEU A 195 -20.78 62.37 5.57
CA LEU A 195 -21.89 61.83 6.37
C LEU A 195 -22.98 61.24 5.45
N THR A 196 -23.36 62.01 4.42
CA THR A 196 -24.35 61.57 3.44
C THR A 196 -23.88 60.32 2.68
N ALA A 197 -22.62 60.28 2.27
CA ALA A 197 -22.04 59.11 1.57
C ALA A 197 -22.02 57.85 2.46
N TRP A 198 -21.70 58.02 3.75
CA TRP A 198 -21.71 56.94 4.73
C TRP A 198 -23.11 56.42 5.06
N GLU A 199 -24.11 57.29 5.17
CA GLU A 199 -25.51 56.91 5.33
C GLU A 199 -26.05 56.16 4.09
N ILE A 200 -25.69 56.60 2.89
CA ILE A 200 -26.04 55.88 1.65
C ILE A 200 -25.36 54.50 1.63
N TYR A 201 -24.08 54.43 2.00
CA TYR A 201 -23.35 53.17 2.10
C TYR A 201 -23.97 52.21 3.12
N SER A 202 -24.38 52.69 4.31
CA SER A 202 -24.97 51.83 5.34
C SER A 202 -26.30 51.22 4.89
N ILE A 203 -27.13 52.00 4.18
CA ILE A 203 -28.38 51.51 3.58
C ILE A 203 -28.07 50.46 2.51
N ASN A 204 -27.14 50.76 1.60
CA ASN A 204 -26.75 49.81 0.56
C ASN A 204 -26.21 48.50 1.13
N VAL A 205 -25.43 48.54 2.22
CA VAL A 205 -24.96 47.35 2.94
C VAL A 205 -26.12 46.60 3.59
N ALA A 206 -27.06 47.31 4.22
CA ALA A 206 -28.23 46.71 4.87
C ALA A 206 -29.14 45.97 3.87
N ASP A 207 -29.23 46.47 2.64
CA ASP A 207 -30.05 45.89 1.56
C ASP A 207 -29.40 44.69 0.87
N ILE A 208 -28.14 44.34 1.18
CA ILE A 208 -27.47 43.16 0.60
C ILE A 208 -28.20 41.88 0.98
N ASP A 209 -28.60 41.12 -0.04
CA ASP A 209 -29.12 39.76 0.11
C ASP A 209 -27.95 38.75 0.17
N THR A 210 -27.63 38.30 1.39
CA THR A 210 -26.54 37.34 1.64
C THR A 210 -26.84 35.94 1.07
N SER A 211 -28.10 35.64 0.70
CA SER A 211 -28.48 34.38 0.07
C SER A 211 -27.92 34.19 -1.35
N LEU A 212 -27.43 35.29 -1.95
CA LEU A 212 -26.78 35.32 -3.27
C LEU A 212 -25.29 34.93 -3.23
N ALA A 213 -24.73 34.67 -2.04
CA ALA A 213 -23.35 34.23 -1.90
C ALA A 213 -23.07 32.95 -2.73
N PRO A 214 -21.89 32.84 -3.36
CA PRO A 214 -20.73 33.74 -3.29
C PRO A 214 -20.78 34.95 -4.24
N SER A 215 -21.85 35.11 -5.04
CA SER A 215 -21.94 36.12 -6.10
C SER A 215 -22.63 37.41 -5.60
N ILE A 216 -21.99 38.10 -4.65
CA ILE A 216 -22.48 39.36 -4.08
C ILE A 216 -21.62 40.52 -4.57
N GLU A 217 -22.26 41.58 -5.08
CA GLU A 217 -21.60 42.85 -5.37
C GLU A 217 -21.66 43.76 -4.13
N TRP A 218 -20.51 43.97 -3.49
CA TRP A 218 -20.41 44.81 -2.31
C TRP A 218 -20.32 46.30 -2.69
N PRO A 219 -21.04 47.20 -2.00
CA PRO A 219 -20.94 48.63 -2.25
C PRO A 219 -19.53 49.14 -1.94
N GLU A 220 -19.09 50.14 -2.69
CA GLU A 220 -17.79 50.78 -2.44
C GLU A 220 -17.82 51.63 -1.18
N LYS A 221 -16.77 51.51 -0.37
CA LYS A 221 -16.63 52.23 0.90
C LYS A 221 -16.36 53.73 0.62
N PRO A 222 -17.07 54.66 1.29
CA PRO A 222 -16.77 56.10 1.21
C PRO A 222 -15.38 56.44 1.76
N GLN A 223 -14.81 57.56 1.32
CA GLN A 223 -13.51 58.07 1.78
C GLN A 223 -13.63 59.04 2.96
#